data_AF-A0A2A5IKW9-F1
#
_entry.id   AF-A0A2A5IKW9-F1
#
_cell.length_a   1.000
_cell.length_b   1.000
_cell.length_c   1.000
_cell.angle_alpha   90.00
_cell.angle_beta   90.00
_cell.angle_gamma   90.00
#
_symmetry.space_group_name_H-M   'P 1'
#
loop_
_entity.id
_entity.type
_entity.pdbx_description
1 polymer ?
#
loop_
_entity_poly.entity_id
_entity_poly.type
_entity_poly.pdbx_seq_one_letter_code
_entity_poly.pdbx_strand_id
1 'polypeptide(L)'
;MDFLKLYNDPILYHKRKDTYDDPYMSYNETHSILNGRIFLTENPNRENRVVVSGGNKEWKEIEDGELEDDCYRVDYMMGVVFFNSSNEGKELQVKYVGEGAHFFPAARIWIKRSGNTVVETLQGLIDEAEDCIIRMNERILECERVIKRCIEITEWCRAITSNYEYVVENTKKEYKPLVNTYTELLDTYPNPLVGWTVTVRDSGIVYRWDGFDWINISISEEFDGYDVITSYNEPHNIKRVWLRLNAPPKKRRIKPSVDAPIGGLIWFRKE
;
A
#
# COMPACT_ATOMS: atom_id res chain seq x y z
N MET A 1 8.58 38.13 -13.50
CA MET A 1 9.29 38.59 -12.29
C MET A 1 8.88 40.02 -12.02
N ASP A 2 8.24 40.26 -10.88
CA ASP A 2 7.81 41.60 -10.47
C ASP A 2 8.98 42.31 -9.77
N PHE A 3 9.72 43.12 -10.53
CA PHE A 3 10.97 43.77 -10.10
C PHE A 3 10.79 44.69 -8.88
N LEU A 4 9.56 45.10 -8.55
CA LEU A 4 9.27 45.96 -7.39
C LEU A 4 9.52 45.27 -6.04
N LYS A 5 9.52 43.93 -5.95
CA LYS A 5 9.79 43.22 -4.69
C LYS A 5 11.27 43.19 -4.30
N LEU A 6 12.20 43.18 -5.27
CA LEU A 6 13.65 43.11 -5.02
C LEU A 6 14.21 44.32 -4.25
N TYR A 7 13.58 45.49 -4.37
CA TYR A 7 14.04 46.72 -3.71
C TYR A 7 13.71 46.79 -2.21
N ASN A 8 12.80 45.95 -1.72
CA ASN A 8 12.31 45.99 -0.33
C ASN A 8 12.86 44.88 0.58
N ASP A 9 13.90 44.16 0.15
CA ASP A 9 14.56 43.14 0.97
C ASP A 9 15.90 43.66 1.51
N PRO A 10 15.95 44.31 2.69
CA PRO A 10 17.21 44.77 3.29
C PRO A 10 18.02 43.61 3.85
N ILE A 11 19.35 43.79 3.93
CA ILE A 11 20.18 42.98 4.82
C ILE A 11 19.82 43.38 6.24
N LEU A 12 19.38 42.42 7.05
CA LEU A 12 19.04 42.67 8.44
C LEU A 12 20.25 42.33 9.30
N TYR A 13 20.63 43.26 10.16
CA TYR A 13 21.56 42.98 11.24
C TYR A 13 20.80 43.02 12.55
N HIS A 14 20.75 41.88 13.23
CA HIS A 14 20.21 41.80 14.57
C HIS A 14 21.37 41.62 15.54
N LYS A 15 21.61 42.65 16.36
CA LYS A 15 22.55 42.56 17.48
C LYS A 15 21.78 42.63 18.78
N ARG A 16 22.01 41.65 19.65
CA ARG A 16 21.49 41.62 21.00
C ARG A 16 22.17 42.70 21.86
N LYS A 17 21.44 43.29 22.79
CA LYS A 17 21.95 44.39 23.64
C LYS A 17 22.51 43.93 24.99
N ASP A 18 22.39 42.64 25.31
CA ASP A 18 22.68 42.09 26.63
C ASP A 18 21.93 42.82 27.75
N THR A 19 20.65 43.12 27.49
CA THR A 19 19.74 43.72 28.47
C THR A 19 18.74 42.69 28.95
N TYR A 20 18.04 42.96 30.06
CA TYR A 20 16.98 42.06 30.54
C TYR A 20 15.93 41.69 29.47
N ASP A 21 15.57 42.64 28.61
CA ASP A 21 14.57 42.43 27.54
C ASP A 21 15.16 41.82 26.26
N ASP A 22 16.50 41.83 26.11
CA ASP A 22 17.22 41.33 24.94
C ASP A 22 18.60 40.79 25.36
N PRO A 23 18.62 39.67 26.10
CA PRO A 23 19.85 39.11 26.67
C PRO A 23 20.63 38.34 25.61
N TYR A 24 21.92 38.15 25.85
CA TYR A 24 22.69 37.16 25.12
C TYR A 24 22.18 35.74 25.38
N MET A 25 22.26 34.90 24.35
CA MET A 25 21.70 33.54 24.40
C MET A 25 22.80 32.50 24.50
N SER A 26 22.69 31.56 25.44
CA SER A 26 23.63 30.44 25.53
C SER A 26 23.19 29.30 24.62
N TYR A 27 24.10 28.87 23.75
CA TYR A 27 23.90 27.78 22.80
C TYR A 27 24.76 26.58 23.17
N ASN A 28 24.21 25.40 22.91
CA ASN A 28 24.93 24.13 22.99
C ASN A 28 24.43 23.24 21.84
N GLU A 29 25.10 23.36 20.69
CA GLU A 29 24.65 22.81 19.42
C GLU A 29 25.55 21.66 19.00
N THR A 30 24.97 20.65 18.35
CA THR A 30 25.73 19.55 17.76
C THR A 30 25.74 19.72 16.25
N HIS A 31 26.94 19.76 15.66
CA HIS A 31 27.14 20.01 14.24
C HIS A 31 28.16 19.03 13.66
N SER A 32 27.94 18.64 12.40
CA SER A 32 28.95 17.94 11.62
C SER A 32 29.84 18.95 10.89
N ILE A 33 31.16 18.69 10.87
CA ILE A 33 32.09 19.51 10.08
C ILE A 33 31.82 19.26 8.60
N LEU A 34 31.47 20.32 7.86
CA LEU A 34 31.22 20.30 6.43
C LEU A 34 32.09 21.34 5.72
N ASN A 35 32.88 20.89 4.74
CA ASN A 35 33.87 21.70 4.02
C ASN A 35 34.85 22.41 4.97
N GLY A 36 35.29 21.70 6.01
CA GLY A 36 36.20 22.18 7.06
C GLY A 36 35.59 23.25 7.97
N ARG A 37 34.26 23.37 8.02
CA ARG A 37 33.56 24.43 8.76
C ARG A 37 32.33 23.94 9.52
N ILE A 38 32.00 24.67 10.58
CA ILE A 38 30.71 24.64 11.27
C ILE A 38 30.14 26.06 11.23
N PHE A 39 28.86 26.19 10.90
CA PHE A 39 28.12 27.45 10.97
C PHE A 39 27.31 27.47 12.26
N LEU A 40 27.52 28.50 13.07
CA LEU A 40 26.78 28.73 14.31
C LEU A 40 25.47 29.45 14.01
N THR A 41 24.46 29.21 14.85
CA THR A 41 23.16 29.88 14.74
C THR A 41 23.27 31.40 14.92
N GLU A 42 24.11 31.85 15.86
CA GLU A 42 24.39 33.26 16.10
C GLU A 42 25.90 33.54 16.10
N ASN A 43 26.26 34.80 15.86
CA ASN A 43 27.61 35.29 16.03
C ASN A 43 28.01 35.15 17.51
N PRO A 44 29.09 34.42 17.82
CA PRO A 44 29.51 34.21 19.19
C PRO A 44 30.08 35.49 19.80
N ASN A 45 29.87 35.67 21.11
CA ASN A 45 30.52 36.69 21.90
C ASN A 45 32.01 36.33 22.07
N ARG A 46 32.90 37.28 21.73
CA ARG A 46 34.35 37.06 21.76
C ARG A 46 34.91 36.93 23.18
N GLU A 47 34.33 37.61 24.16
CA GLU A 47 34.76 37.57 25.56
C GLU A 47 34.46 36.22 26.21
N ASN A 48 33.33 35.59 25.87
CA ASN A 48 32.94 34.28 26.38
C ASN A 48 33.62 33.11 25.65
N ARG A 49 34.20 33.37 24.47
CA ARG A 49 34.83 32.39 23.57
C ARG A 49 33.88 31.25 23.15
N VAL A 50 34.28 30.51 22.12
CA VAL A 50 33.58 29.29 21.71
C VAL A 50 34.32 28.10 22.29
N VAL A 51 33.58 27.13 22.82
CA VAL A 51 34.14 25.88 23.35
C VAL A 51 33.65 24.72 22.49
N VAL A 52 34.59 23.97 21.90
CA VAL A 52 34.30 22.78 21.11
C VAL A 52 34.64 21.52 21.91
N SER A 53 33.75 20.52 21.88
CA SER A 53 33.95 19.23 22.52
C SER A 53 33.50 18.08 21.61
N GLY A 54 34.03 16.88 21.86
CA GLY A 54 33.75 15.67 21.07
C GLY A 54 34.96 15.15 20.32
N GLY A 55 34.79 14.02 19.62
CA GLY A 55 35.87 13.40 18.84
C GLY A 55 37.03 12.81 19.66
N ASN A 56 36.82 12.55 20.95
CA ASN A 56 37.82 11.99 21.89
C ASN A 56 39.16 12.75 21.92
N LYS A 57 39.11 14.08 21.76
CA LYS A 57 40.27 14.95 21.86
C LYS A 57 39.94 16.27 22.51
N GLU A 58 40.96 16.91 23.04
CA GLU A 58 40.88 18.27 23.55
C GLU A 58 41.07 19.25 22.40
N TRP A 59 40.15 20.19 22.26
CA TRP A 59 40.17 21.17 21.19
C TRP A 59 40.75 22.49 21.69
N LYS A 60 41.58 23.14 20.87
CA LYS A 60 42.20 24.42 21.19
C LYS A 60 41.80 25.49 20.17
N GLU A 61 41.29 26.61 20.65
CA GLU A 61 41.06 27.78 19.81
C GLU A 61 42.39 28.47 19.50
N ILE A 62 42.66 28.75 18.23
CA ILE A 62 43.77 29.59 17.77
C ILE A 62 43.23 30.83 17.06
N GLU A 63 43.92 31.97 17.22
CA GLU A 63 43.53 33.22 16.54
C GLU A 63 44.13 33.32 15.12
N ASP A 64 45.35 32.82 14.93
CA ASP A 64 46.08 32.84 13.67
C ASP A 64 47.01 31.62 13.56
N GLY A 65 47.42 31.29 12.33
CA GLY A 65 48.25 30.13 12.00
C GLY A 65 47.54 29.01 11.25
N GLU A 66 48.27 27.92 10.98
CA GLU A 66 47.71 26.72 10.38
C GLU A 66 46.90 25.92 11.39
N LEU A 67 45.75 25.41 10.96
CA LEU A 67 44.89 24.59 11.80
C LEU A 67 45.48 23.19 11.91
N GLU A 68 46.04 22.83 13.06
CA GLU A 68 46.41 21.44 13.38
C GLU A 68 45.15 20.57 13.63
N ASP A 69 45.33 19.26 13.79
CA ASP A 69 44.17 18.35 13.96
C ASP A 69 43.34 18.70 15.20
N ASP A 70 43.98 19.08 16.33
CA ASP A 70 43.33 19.42 17.60
C ASP A 70 42.99 20.92 17.74
N CYS A 71 43.22 21.72 16.69
CA CYS A 71 42.98 23.16 16.70
C CYS A 71 41.73 23.55 15.90
N TYR A 72 41.09 24.64 16.31
CA TYR A 72 40.03 25.31 15.56
C TYR A 72 40.21 26.81 15.61
N ARG A 73 39.63 27.53 14.64
CA ARG A 73 39.61 28.99 14.62
C ARG A 73 38.19 29.48 14.47
N VAL A 74 37.85 30.55 15.17
CA VAL A 74 36.50 31.12 15.16
C VAL A 74 36.52 32.47 14.47
N ASP A 75 35.69 32.62 13.44
CA ASP A 75 35.28 33.93 12.93
C ASP A 75 34.06 34.41 13.73
N TYR A 76 34.34 35.22 14.74
CA TYR A 76 33.34 35.81 15.63
C TYR A 76 32.41 36.81 14.92
N MET A 77 32.80 37.31 13.73
CA MET A 77 31.98 38.26 12.97
C MET A 77 30.92 37.56 12.11
N MET A 78 31.23 36.36 11.62
CA MET A 78 30.35 35.59 10.75
C MET A 78 29.74 34.35 11.43
N GLY A 79 30.16 34.03 12.65
CA GLY A 79 29.70 32.83 13.37
C GLY A 79 30.18 31.54 12.71
N VAL A 80 31.41 31.51 12.22
CA VAL A 80 31.97 30.33 11.52
C VAL A 80 33.14 29.77 12.32
N VAL A 81 33.12 28.47 12.58
CA VAL A 81 34.24 27.74 13.18
C VAL A 81 34.95 26.92 12.11
N PHE A 82 36.25 27.13 11.96
CA PHE A 82 37.11 26.48 10.97
C PHE A 82 37.91 25.36 11.62
N PHE A 83 38.04 24.25 10.92
CA PHE A 83 38.75 23.06 11.34
C PHE A 83 39.74 22.59 10.27
N ASN A 84 40.73 21.80 10.67
CA ASN A 84 41.54 21.05 9.71
C ASN A 84 40.67 20.08 8.90
N SER A 85 40.95 19.93 7.61
CA SER A 85 40.33 18.95 6.72
C SER A 85 40.35 17.49 7.21
N SER A 86 41.29 17.12 8.09
CA SER A 86 41.35 15.79 8.74
C SER A 86 40.14 15.50 9.64
N ASN A 87 39.38 16.53 9.98
CA ASN A 87 38.20 16.45 10.85
C ASN A 87 36.87 16.46 10.10
N GLU A 88 36.89 16.44 8.76
CA GLU A 88 35.68 16.44 7.93
C GLU A 88 34.72 15.31 8.32
N GLY A 89 33.43 15.63 8.40
CA GLY A 89 32.37 14.67 8.75
C GLY A 89 32.31 14.26 10.22
N LYS A 90 33.22 14.73 11.09
CA LYS A 90 33.11 14.51 12.54
C LYS A 90 31.97 15.36 13.11
N GLU A 91 31.20 14.74 14.00
CA GLU A 91 30.13 15.40 14.76
C GLU A 91 30.70 15.92 16.08
N LEU A 92 30.58 17.23 16.30
CA LEU A 92 31.12 17.93 17.46
C LEU A 92 30.05 18.76 18.15
N GLN A 93 30.20 18.91 19.45
CA GLN A 93 29.37 19.79 20.25
C GLN A 93 30.07 21.15 20.39
N VAL A 94 29.33 22.23 20.14
CA VAL A 94 29.83 23.59 20.19
C VAL A 94 28.99 24.40 21.17
N LYS A 95 29.65 24.91 22.22
CA LYS A 95 29.04 25.72 23.27
C LYS A 95 29.55 27.15 23.18
N TYR A 96 28.64 28.12 23.14
CA TYR A 96 28.98 29.53 23.01
C TYR A 96 27.83 30.42 23.52
N VAL A 97 28.11 31.71 23.67
CA VAL A 97 27.12 32.76 23.95
C VAL A 97 26.93 33.57 22.66
N GLY A 98 25.70 33.70 22.16
CA GLY A 98 25.37 34.41 20.92
C GLY A 98 24.96 35.86 21.15
N GLU A 99 25.40 36.75 20.25
CA GLU A 99 25.08 38.18 20.24
C GLU A 99 24.11 38.59 19.09
N GLY A 100 23.48 37.63 18.43
CA GLY A 100 22.66 37.86 17.22
C GLY A 100 23.37 37.50 15.90
N ALA A 101 22.81 37.90 14.76
CA ALA A 101 23.26 37.43 13.44
C ALA A 101 22.99 38.41 12.29
N HIS A 102 23.67 38.18 11.16
CA HIS A 102 23.41 38.83 9.88
C HIS A 102 22.48 37.96 9.03
N PHE A 103 21.38 38.55 8.55
CA PHE A 103 20.45 37.87 7.66
C PHE A 103 20.53 38.48 6.26
N PHE A 104 20.85 37.63 5.29
CA PHE A 104 20.90 38.00 3.89
C PHE A 104 19.64 37.50 3.19
N PRO A 105 18.86 38.37 2.52
CA PRO A 105 17.68 37.94 1.80
C PRO A 105 18.08 37.09 0.60
N ALA A 106 17.39 35.97 0.40
CA ALA A 106 17.67 35.03 -0.68
C ALA A 106 17.54 35.68 -2.08
N ALA A 107 16.70 36.71 -2.23
CA ALA A 107 16.55 37.46 -3.47
C ALA A 107 17.83 38.22 -3.88
N ARG A 108 18.75 38.47 -2.94
CA ARG A 108 20.04 39.14 -3.18
C ARG A 108 21.22 38.17 -3.20
N ILE A 109 20.99 36.88 -3.01
CA ILE A 109 22.01 35.84 -3.17
C ILE A 109 21.91 35.31 -4.59
N TRP A 110 23.00 35.36 -5.32
CA TRP A 110 23.07 35.16 -6.76
C TRP A 110 23.87 33.89 -7.00
N ILE A 111 23.21 32.92 -7.64
CA ILE A 111 23.77 31.57 -7.85
C ILE A 111 24.23 31.37 -9.28
N LYS A 112 23.78 32.23 -10.21
CA LYS A 112 24.19 32.23 -11.60
C LYS A 112 24.29 33.64 -12.15
N ARG A 113 25.37 33.90 -12.89
CA ARG A 113 25.68 35.21 -13.48
C ARG A 113 26.17 35.04 -14.91
N SER A 114 25.77 35.95 -15.79
CA SER A 114 26.28 36.05 -17.16
C SER A 114 26.77 37.47 -17.40
N GLY A 115 28.08 37.64 -17.61
CA GLY A 115 28.69 38.96 -17.76
C GLY A 115 28.49 39.83 -16.53
N ASN A 116 27.78 40.95 -16.66
CA ASN A 116 27.46 41.87 -15.56
C ASN A 116 26.00 41.78 -15.08
N THR A 117 25.28 40.74 -15.50
CA THR A 117 23.85 40.57 -15.22
C THR A 117 23.63 39.34 -14.34
N VAL A 118 22.82 39.50 -13.29
CA VAL A 118 22.34 38.40 -12.46
C VAL A 118 21.33 37.58 -13.27
N VAL A 119 21.58 36.29 -13.42
CA VAL A 119 20.72 35.38 -14.18
C VAL A 119 19.73 34.68 -13.26
N GLU A 120 20.19 34.28 -12.07
CA GLU A 120 19.41 33.47 -11.15
C GLU A 120 19.80 33.80 -9.70
N THR A 121 18.79 33.90 -8.84
CA THR A 121 18.94 34.15 -7.41
C THR A 121 18.54 32.92 -6.63
N LEU A 122 19.00 32.83 -5.37
CA LEU A 122 18.60 31.75 -4.48
C LEU A 122 17.09 31.73 -4.26
N GLN A 123 16.44 32.91 -4.17
CA GLN A 123 14.98 32.98 -4.10
C GLN A 123 14.32 32.36 -5.33
N GLY A 124 14.81 32.66 -6.54
CA GLY A 124 14.26 32.08 -7.76
C GLY A 124 14.36 30.55 -7.79
N LEU A 125 15.48 30.00 -7.31
CA LEU A 125 15.65 28.55 -7.19
C LEU A 125 14.71 27.93 -6.15
N ILE A 126 14.49 28.61 -5.01
CA ILE A 126 13.55 28.16 -3.97
C ILE A 126 12.13 28.13 -4.54
N ASP A 127 11.69 29.20 -5.20
CA ASP A 127 10.37 29.30 -5.80
C ASP A 127 10.16 28.18 -6.85
N GLU A 128 11.17 27.92 -7.70
CA GLU A 128 11.11 26.83 -8.69
C GLU A 128 11.04 25.44 -8.03
N ALA A 129 11.78 25.23 -6.94
CA ALA A 129 11.75 23.99 -6.19
C ALA A 129 10.38 23.75 -5.54
N GLU A 130 9.79 24.80 -4.94
CA GLU A 130 8.44 24.74 -4.36
C GLU A 130 7.39 24.40 -5.42
N ASP A 131 7.42 25.09 -6.56
CA ASP A 131 6.54 24.81 -7.70
C ASP A 131 6.71 23.37 -8.23
N CYS A 132 7.95 22.86 -8.26
CA CYS A 132 8.23 21.49 -8.65
C CYS A 132 7.62 20.48 -7.68
N ILE A 133 7.74 20.73 -6.37
CA ILE A 133 7.15 19.87 -5.32
C ILE A 133 5.63 19.85 -5.44
N ILE A 134 4.99 21.00 -5.67
CA ILE A 134 3.54 21.09 -5.86
C ILE A 134 3.10 20.21 -7.05
N ARG A 135 3.76 20.35 -8.21
CA ARG A 135 3.48 19.51 -9.39
C ARG A 135 3.69 18.02 -9.12
N MET A 136 4.70 17.65 -8.34
CA MET A 136 4.94 16.26 -7.98
C MET A 136 3.81 15.69 -7.12
N ASN A 137 3.34 16.46 -6.13
CA ASN A 137 2.23 16.05 -5.27
C ASN A 137 0.93 15.84 -6.06
N GLU A 138 0.62 16.74 -7.01
CA GLU A 138 -0.54 16.57 -7.90
C GLU A 138 -0.46 15.28 -8.74
N ARG A 139 0.74 14.94 -9.25
CA ARG A 139 0.96 13.70 -10.00
C ARG A 139 0.84 12.45 -9.13
N ILE A 140 1.31 12.49 -7.89
CA ILE A 140 1.16 11.38 -6.94
C ILE A 140 -0.32 11.11 -6.68
N LEU A 141 -1.11 12.16 -6.42
CA LEU A 141 -2.55 12.03 -6.21
C LEU A 141 -3.27 11.41 -7.43
N GLU A 142 -2.85 11.73 -8.65
CA GLU A 142 -3.41 11.09 -9.84
C GLU A 142 -3.02 9.60 -9.95
N CYS A 143 -1.76 9.26 -9.68
CA CYS A 143 -1.32 7.86 -9.64
C CYS A 143 -2.11 7.04 -8.62
N GLU A 144 -2.38 7.59 -7.44
CA GLU A 144 -3.20 6.92 -6.41
C GLU A 144 -4.63 6.63 -6.90
N ARG A 145 -5.25 7.58 -7.61
CA ARG A 145 -6.58 7.37 -8.23
C ARG A 145 -6.55 6.25 -9.26
N VAL A 146 -5.53 6.23 -10.13
CA VAL A 146 -5.37 5.17 -11.14
C VAL A 146 -5.17 3.81 -10.47
N ILE A 147 -4.32 3.73 -9.44
CA ILE A 147 -4.09 2.49 -8.69
C ILE A 147 -5.39 1.96 -8.10
N LYS A 148 -6.18 2.82 -7.44
CA LYS A 148 -7.47 2.42 -6.87
C LYS A 148 -8.40 1.84 -7.94
N ARG A 149 -8.50 2.49 -9.09
CA ARG A 149 -9.31 2.00 -10.22
C ARG A 149 -8.81 0.65 -10.75
N CYS A 150 -7.50 0.46 -10.86
CA CYS A 150 -6.92 -0.81 -11.30
C CYS A 150 -7.22 -1.96 -10.32
N ILE A 151 -7.20 -1.68 -9.01
CA ILE A 151 -7.58 -2.67 -7.98
C ILE A 151 -9.04 -3.09 -8.16
N GLU A 152 -9.96 -2.13 -8.27
CA GLU A 152 -11.39 -2.41 -8.49
C GLU A 152 -11.64 -3.25 -9.76
N ILE A 153 -10.95 -2.91 -10.86
CA ILE A 153 -11.03 -3.69 -12.11
C ILE A 153 -10.49 -5.10 -11.92
N THR A 154 -9.39 -5.27 -11.19
CA THR A 154 -8.77 -6.58 -10.94
C THR A 154 -9.68 -7.48 -10.12
N GLU A 155 -10.31 -6.92 -9.08
CA GLU A 155 -11.29 -7.64 -8.26
C GLU A 155 -12.50 -8.08 -9.08
N TRP A 156 -13.02 -7.19 -9.93
CA TRP A 156 -14.12 -7.51 -10.83
C TRP A 156 -13.76 -8.61 -11.84
N CYS A 157 -12.59 -8.52 -12.48
CA CYS A 157 -12.09 -9.56 -13.37
C CYS A 157 -11.97 -10.91 -12.65
N ARG A 158 -11.45 -10.92 -11.41
CA ARG A 158 -11.33 -12.14 -10.61
C ARG A 158 -12.68 -12.77 -10.30
N ALA A 159 -13.67 -11.95 -9.93
CA ALA A 159 -15.03 -12.42 -9.65
C ALA A 159 -15.68 -13.06 -10.90
N ILE A 160 -15.50 -12.42 -12.07
CA ILE A 160 -16.01 -12.94 -13.33
C ILE A 160 -15.33 -14.25 -13.72
N THR A 161 -13.99 -14.33 -13.64
CA THR A 161 -13.25 -15.55 -13.95
C THR A 161 -13.67 -16.71 -13.05
N SER A 162 -13.87 -16.47 -11.75
CA SER A 162 -14.35 -17.51 -10.84
C SER A 162 -15.75 -18.01 -11.20
N ASN A 163 -16.65 -17.13 -11.63
CA ASN A 163 -17.97 -17.54 -12.12
C ASN A 163 -17.84 -18.38 -13.42
N TYR A 164 -16.93 -18.00 -14.33
CA TYR A 164 -16.67 -18.78 -15.54
C TYR A 164 -16.08 -20.16 -15.25
N GLU A 165 -15.15 -20.29 -14.30
CA GLU A 165 -14.62 -21.60 -13.87
C GLU A 165 -15.76 -22.52 -13.40
N TYR A 166 -16.66 -22.02 -12.54
CA TYR A 166 -17.84 -22.76 -12.10
C TYR A 166 -18.72 -23.20 -13.28
N VAL A 167 -19.01 -22.29 -14.23
CA VAL A 167 -19.82 -22.62 -15.41
C VAL A 167 -19.14 -23.70 -16.25
N VAL A 168 -17.82 -23.60 -16.47
CA VAL A 168 -17.07 -24.59 -17.25
C VAL A 168 -17.09 -25.95 -16.56
N GLU A 169 -16.79 -26.04 -15.27
CA GLU A 169 -16.84 -27.30 -14.52
C GLU A 169 -18.22 -27.96 -14.56
N ASN A 170 -19.28 -27.15 -14.42
CA ASN A 170 -20.66 -27.63 -14.40
C ASN A 170 -21.25 -27.88 -15.79
N THR A 171 -20.58 -27.50 -16.88
CA THR A 171 -21.05 -27.71 -18.25
C THR A 171 -20.15 -28.66 -19.05
N LYS A 172 -18.93 -28.92 -18.59
CA LYS A 172 -17.98 -29.84 -19.24
C LYS A 172 -18.61 -31.22 -19.41
N LYS A 173 -18.50 -31.76 -20.62
CA LYS A 173 -18.87 -33.14 -20.97
C LYS A 173 -17.72 -33.76 -21.76
N GLU A 174 -17.09 -34.76 -21.17
CA GLU A 174 -16.06 -35.57 -21.79
C GLU A 174 -16.60 -37.00 -21.93
N TYR A 175 -16.99 -37.38 -23.14
CA TYR A 175 -17.61 -38.68 -23.37
C TYR A 175 -16.59 -39.82 -23.29
N LYS A 176 -16.91 -40.83 -22.50
CA LYS A 176 -16.12 -42.05 -22.28
C LYS A 176 -16.82 -43.25 -22.92
N PRO A 177 -16.08 -44.36 -23.16
CA PRO A 177 -16.67 -45.60 -23.65
C PRO A 177 -17.88 -46.03 -22.81
N LEU A 178 -18.93 -46.49 -23.50
CA LEU A 178 -20.14 -47.00 -22.88
C LEU A 178 -19.87 -48.27 -22.06
N VAL A 179 -20.66 -48.47 -21.03
CA VAL A 179 -20.66 -49.67 -20.17
C VAL A 179 -22.05 -50.33 -20.24
N ASN A 180 -22.15 -51.62 -19.90
CA ASN A 180 -23.44 -52.30 -19.97
C ASN A 180 -24.33 -51.95 -18.76
N THR A 181 -23.77 -51.95 -17.55
CA THR A 181 -24.51 -51.71 -16.29
C THR A 181 -23.96 -50.56 -15.45
N TYR A 182 -24.76 -50.07 -14.49
CA TYR A 182 -24.30 -49.05 -13.54
C TYR A 182 -23.23 -49.58 -12.57
N THR A 183 -23.23 -50.87 -12.23
CA THR A 183 -22.16 -51.47 -11.41
C THR A 183 -20.84 -51.45 -12.18
N GLU A 184 -20.86 -51.82 -13.45
CA GLU A 184 -19.70 -51.79 -14.34
C GLU A 184 -19.16 -50.36 -14.54
N LEU A 185 -20.00 -49.33 -14.50
CA LEU A 185 -19.58 -47.92 -14.49
C LEU A 185 -18.60 -47.64 -13.34
N LEU A 186 -18.93 -48.08 -12.13
CA LEU A 186 -18.14 -47.85 -10.92
C LEU A 186 -16.83 -48.64 -10.95
N ASP A 187 -16.86 -49.86 -11.47
CA ASP A 187 -15.68 -50.72 -11.59
C ASP A 187 -14.73 -50.24 -12.70
N THR A 188 -15.28 -49.78 -13.83
CA THR A 188 -14.50 -49.32 -15.00
C THR A 188 -13.90 -47.94 -14.77
N TYR A 189 -14.59 -47.07 -14.04
CA TYR A 189 -14.15 -45.71 -13.74
C TYR A 189 -14.13 -45.43 -12.23
N PRO A 190 -13.19 -46.03 -11.46
CA PRO A 190 -13.14 -45.88 -10.01
C PRO A 190 -12.59 -44.51 -9.55
N ASN A 191 -11.86 -43.80 -10.42
CA ASN A 191 -11.31 -42.46 -10.15
C ASN A 191 -11.70 -41.48 -11.27
N PRO A 192 -12.99 -41.11 -11.39
CA PRO A 192 -13.45 -40.24 -12.46
C PRO A 192 -13.05 -38.76 -12.26
N LEU A 193 -12.84 -38.05 -13.37
CA LEU A 193 -12.61 -36.60 -13.37
C LEU A 193 -13.91 -35.84 -13.68
N VAL A 194 -14.04 -34.61 -13.15
CA VAL A 194 -15.23 -33.77 -13.36
C VAL A 194 -15.52 -33.60 -14.85
N GLY A 195 -16.80 -33.83 -15.22
CA GLY A 195 -17.29 -33.73 -16.59
C GLY A 195 -17.21 -35.04 -17.38
N TRP A 196 -16.56 -36.10 -16.89
CA TRP A 196 -16.64 -37.42 -17.52
C TRP A 196 -18.08 -37.87 -17.66
N THR A 197 -18.44 -38.31 -18.87
CA THR A 197 -19.81 -38.62 -19.25
C THR A 197 -19.85 -40.02 -19.87
N VAL A 198 -20.65 -40.91 -19.32
CA VAL A 198 -20.75 -42.32 -19.75
C VAL A 198 -22.20 -42.69 -19.95
N THR A 199 -22.49 -43.40 -21.04
CA THR A 199 -23.80 -44.01 -21.28
C THR A 199 -23.81 -45.46 -20.81
N VAL A 200 -24.81 -45.82 -20.00
CA VAL A 200 -25.09 -47.19 -19.57
C VAL A 200 -26.07 -47.81 -20.58
N ARG A 201 -25.65 -48.90 -21.24
CA ARG A 201 -26.39 -49.51 -22.35
C ARG A 201 -27.75 -50.05 -21.91
N ASP A 202 -27.79 -50.77 -20.79
CA ASP A 202 -28.99 -51.50 -20.37
C ASP A 202 -30.15 -50.57 -19.99
N SER A 203 -29.84 -49.39 -19.47
CA SER A 203 -30.84 -48.38 -19.07
C SER A 203 -30.97 -47.22 -20.06
N GLY A 204 -30.06 -47.10 -21.03
CA GLY A 204 -29.97 -45.93 -21.91
C GLY A 204 -29.62 -44.62 -21.19
N ILE A 205 -29.29 -44.68 -19.89
CA ILE A 205 -29.01 -43.49 -19.07
C ILE A 205 -27.55 -43.04 -19.26
N VAL A 206 -27.40 -41.78 -19.58
CA VAL A 206 -26.17 -40.99 -19.55
C VAL A 206 -25.95 -40.39 -18.16
N TYR A 207 -24.84 -40.78 -17.53
CA TYR A 207 -24.34 -40.22 -16.28
C TYR A 207 -23.16 -39.30 -16.54
N ARG A 208 -23.03 -38.24 -15.72
CA ARG A 208 -21.88 -37.35 -15.69
C ARG A 208 -21.30 -37.30 -14.28
N TRP A 209 -19.98 -37.31 -14.14
CA TRP A 209 -19.34 -37.11 -12.86
C TRP A 209 -19.28 -35.62 -12.50
N ASP A 210 -19.76 -35.24 -11.32
CA ASP A 210 -19.76 -33.84 -10.82
C ASP A 210 -18.62 -33.51 -9.84
N GLY A 211 -17.76 -34.48 -9.53
CA GLY A 211 -16.68 -34.35 -8.54
C GLY A 211 -16.93 -35.15 -7.26
N PHE A 212 -18.18 -35.53 -6.99
CA PHE A 212 -18.58 -36.31 -5.83
C PHE A 212 -19.37 -37.56 -6.21
N ASP A 213 -20.28 -37.46 -7.19
CA ASP A 213 -21.18 -38.54 -7.59
C ASP A 213 -21.41 -38.57 -9.12
N TRP A 214 -21.82 -39.74 -9.62
CA TRP A 214 -22.34 -39.89 -10.98
C TRP A 214 -23.80 -39.39 -11.05
N ILE A 215 -24.00 -38.20 -11.62
CA ILE A 215 -25.31 -37.59 -11.79
C ILE A 215 -25.93 -37.98 -13.14
N ASN A 216 -27.18 -38.45 -13.14
CA ASN A 216 -27.94 -38.68 -14.37
C ASN A 216 -28.24 -37.33 -15.06
N ILE A 217 -27.84 -37.20 -16.33
CA ILE A 217 -28.05 -35.99 -17.16
C ILE A 217 -28.90 -36.25 -18.41
N SER A 218 -29.59 -37.39 -18.46
CA SER A 218 -30.41 -37.82 -19.59
C SER A 218 -31.84 -37.30 -19.50
N ILE A 219 -32.53 -37.33 -20.64
CA ILE A 219 -33.98 -37.17 -20.73
C ILE A 219 -34.56 -38.59 -20.66
N SER A 220 -34.60 -39.22 -19.48
CA SER A 220 -35.27 -40.52 -19.35
C SER A 220 -36.72 -40.30 -18.91
N GLU A 221 -37.67 -40.70 -19.75
CA GLU A 221 -39.10 -40.78 -19.42
C GLU A 221 -39.39 -41.77 -18.27
N GLU A 222 -38.44 -42.63 -17.91
CA GLU A 222 -38.64 -43.73 -16.95
C GLU A 222 -38.24 -43.45 -15.50
N PHE A 223 -38.11 -42.19 -15.07
CA PHE A 223 -38.23 -41.89 -13.63
C PHE A 223 -39.11 -40.66 -13.38
N ASP A 224 -40.40 -40.96 -13.26
CA ASP A 224 -41.47 -40.18 -12.64
C ASP A 224 -41.21 -40.03 -11.12
N GLY A 225 -40.10 -39.37 -10.77
CA GLY A 225 -39.75 -39.02 -9.41
C GLY A 225 -40.34 -37.66 -9.04
N TYR A 226 -41.35 -37.63 -8.18
CA TYR A 226 -41.91 -36.38 -7.68
C TYR A 226 -40.97 -35.76 -6.63
N ASP A 227 -40.63 -34.49 -6.82
CA ASP A 227 -40.06 -33.69 -5.72
C ASP A 227 -41.18 -33.45 -4.69
N VAL A 228 -40.92 -33.78 -3.41
CA VAL A 228 -41.80 -33.37 -2.32
C VAL A 228 -41.28 -32.14 -1.62
N ILE A 229 -42.14 -31.14 -1.49
CA ILE A 229 -41.89 -29.96 -0.67
C ILE A 229 -42.69 -30.12 0.62
N THR A 230 -42.01 -29.97 1.73
CA THR A 230 -42.68 -29.88 3.04
C THR A 230 -42.78 -28.41 3.43
N SER A 231 -43.96 -27.86 3.67
CA SER A 231 -44.08 -26.47 4.15
C SER A 231 -45.40 -26.25 4.90
N TYR A 232 -45.44 -25.23 5.75
CA TYR A 232 -46.65 -24.88 6.50
C TYR A 232 -47.77 -24.35 5.60
N ASN A 233 -47.39 -23.54 4.60
CA ASN A 233 -48.27 -22.92 3.61
C ASN A 233 -48.15 -23.62 2.25
N GLU A 234 -49.24 -23.61 1.49
CA GLU A 234 -49.32 -24.19 0.15
C GLU A 234 -48.42 -23.43 -0.85
N PRO A 235 -47.59 -24.13 -1.65
CA PRO A 235 -46.73 -23.48 -2.64
C PRO A 235 -47.50 -23.13 -3.93
N HIS A 236 -47.26 -21.92 -4.45
CA HIS A 236 -47.99 -21.32 -5.58
C HIS A 236 -47.77 -21.95 -6.98
N ASN A 237 -47.06 -23.09 -7.12
CA ASN A 237 -46.75 -23.65 -8.45
C ASN A 237 -46.64 -25.19 -8.43
N ILE A 238 -47.60 -25.87 -9.08
CA ILE A 238 -47.86 -27.31 -8.92
C ILE A 238 -47.30 -28.12 -10.10
N LYS A 239 -46.05 -28.57 -9.92
CA LYS A 239 -45.49 -29.77 -10.58
C LYS A 239 -44.77 -30.67 -9.57
N ARG A 240 -45.23 -30.65 -8.31
CA ARG A 240 -44.59 -31.29 -7.14
C ARG A 240 -45.66 -31.76 -6.17
N VAL A 241 -45.40 -32.86 -5.46
CA VAL A 241 -46.28 -33.34 -4.40
C VAL A 241 -45.99 -32.51 -3.14
N TRP A 242 -47.00 -31.87 -2.54
CA TRP A 242 -46.83 -31.05 -1.33
C TRP A 242 -47.26 -31.83 -0.10
N LEU A 243 -46.42 -31.81 0.95
CA LEU A 243 -46.71 -32.43 2.23
C LEU A 243 -46.71 -31.38 3.34
N ARG A 244 -47.87 -31.15 3.96
CA ARG A 244 -47.96 -30.15 5.04
C ARG A 244 -47.33 -30.68 6.33
N LEU A 245 -46.24 -30.06 6.77
CA LEU A 245 -45.55 -30.38 8.03
C LEU A 245 -45.19 -29.11 8.80
N ASN A 246 -45.16 -29.21 10.14
CA ASN A 246 -44.65 -28.16 11.05
C ASN A 246 -43.11 -28.18 11.13
N ALA A 247 -42.45 -28.11 9.97
CA ALA A 247 -41.00 -28.06 9.86
C ALA A 247 -40.58 -27.09 8.75
N PRO A 248 -39.40 -26.46 8.83
CA PRO A 248 -38.92 -25.56 7.79
C PRO A 248 -38.79 -26.29 6.45
N PRO A 249 -39.02 -25.59 5.33
CA PRO A 249 -39.11 -26.24 4.04
C PRO A 249 -37.81 -26.90 3.63
N LYS A 250 -37.88 -28.21 3.38
CA LYS A 250 -36.76 -29.02 2.95
C LYS A 250 -37.16 -29.81 1.72
N LYS A 251 -36.42 -29.63 0.63
CA LYS A 251 -36.58 -30.42 -0.58
C LYS A 251 -36.12 -31.84 -0.30
N ARG A 252 -36.97 -32.83 -0.55
CA ARG A 252 -36.61 -34.26 -0.45
C ARG A 252 -36.96 -34.97 -1.74
N ARG A 253 -36.05 -35.82 -2.21
CA ARG A 253 -36.26 -36.67 -3.39
C ARG A 253 -36.81 -38.01 -2.92
N ILE A 254 -37.93 -38.44 -3.50
CA ILE A 254 -38.50 -39.76 -3.26
C ILE A 254 -37.89 -40.74 -4.25
N LYS A 255 -37.54 -41.93 -3.77
CA LYS A 255 -37.15 -43.08 -4.61
C LYS A 255 -38.26 -44.13 -4.56
N PRO A 256 -38.61 -44.78 -5.67
CA PRO A 256 -39.48 -45.95 -5.66
C PRO A 256 -38.87 -47.06 -4.79
N SER A 257 -39.71 -47.74 -4.02
CA SER A 257 -39.36 -48.91 -3.22
C SER A 257 -40.38 -50.01 -3.50
N VAL A 258 -39.90 -51.23 -3.76
CA VAL A 258 -40.74 -52.43 -3.88
C VAL A 258 -41.15 -52.98 -2.51
N ASP A 259 -40.40 -52.62 -1.46
CA ASP A 259 -40.68 -53.02 -0.08
C ASP A 259 -41.48 -51.95 0.65
N ALA A 260 -42.47 -52.37 1.43
CA ALA A 260 -43.26 -51.48 2.28
C ALA A 260 -42.38 -50.92 3.41
N PRO A 261 -42.39 -49.61 3.66
CA PRO A 261 -41.55 -49.03 4.69
C PRO A 261 -42.00 -49.42 6.10
N ILE A 262 -41.03 -49.64 7.00
CA ILE A 262 -41.27 -49.94 8.42
C ILE A 262 -41.58 -48.63 9.17
N GLY A 263 -42.85 -48.22 9.11
CA GLY A 263 -43.42 -47.14 9.93
C GLY A 263 -43.05 -45.70 9.53
N GLY A 264 -44.02 -44.78 9.62
CA GLY A 264 -43.78 -43.33 9.51
C GLY A 264 -43.52 -42.77 8.11
N LEU A 265 -43.83 -43.52 7.05
CA LEU A 265 -43.61 -43.12 5.66
C LEU A 265 -44.90 -43.30 4.82
N ILE A 266 -45.06 -42.46 3.79
CA ILE A 266 -46.21 -42.48 2.87
C ILE A 266 -45.85 -43.37 1.67
N TRP A 267 -46.74 -44.32 1.35
CA TRP A 267 -46.60 -45.22 0.21
C TRP A 267 -47.69 -44.90 -0.81
N PHE A 268 -47.32 -44.84 -2.09
CA PHE A 268 -48.28 -44.69 -3.19
C PHE A 268 -48.05 -45.84 -4.17
N ARG A 269 -49.01 -46.77 -4.21
CA ARG A 269 -49.01 -47.88 -5.16
C ARG A 269 -49.85 -47.46 -6.37
N LYS A 270 -49.24 -47.41 -7.55
CA LYS A 270 -49.99 -47.29 -8.81
C LYS A 270 -50.69 -48.63 -9.03
N GLU A 271 -52.01 -48.65 -9.14
CA GLU A 271 -52.74 -49.81 -9.69
C GLU A 271 -52.41 -49.99 -11.17
#